data_AF-A0A4P6L5E6-F1
#
_entry.id   AF-A0A4P6L5E6-F1
#
_cell.length_a   1.000
_cell.length_b   1.000
_cell.length_c   1.000
_cell.angle_alpha   90.00
_cell.angle_beta   90.00
_cell.angle_gamma   90.00
#
_symmetry.space_group_name_H-M   'P 1'
#
loop_
_entity.id
_entity.type
_entity.pdbx_description
1 polymer ?
#
loop_
_entity_poly.entity_id
_entity_poly.type
_entity_poly.pdbx_seq_one_letter_code
_entity_poly.pdbx_strand_id
1 'polypeptide(L)'
;MTVMVVTVDGVLVAAADLAVLDIFAVHMSGDLAWAEPGSLACHGGAYPVDAPSTFRIWTPDMTLVAGQVVTVRLAERPPAAGLTQGRTIAELYPEEPPCERTDFTPTAAEAQEARDRPRLRQGFSWSLTTHDGEELTGCNGPEDDSFGFSVVWTSDRPAQARARGYSSNLERVLSQAPGTRLHEGTLAVGESLTFSCGD
;
A
#
# COMPACT_ATOMS: atom_id res chain seq x y z
N MET A 1 12.87 18.89 6.01
CA MET A 1 13.13 17.75 5.12
C MET A 1 11.90 16.88 5.18
N THR A 2 11.22 16.60 4.08
CA THR A 2 9.98 15.81 4.14
C THR A 2 10.32 14.32 4.15
N VAL A 3 9.75 13.60 5.11
CA VAL A 3 9.98 12.16 5.33
C VAL A 3 8.64 11.45 5.34
N MET A 4 8.51 10.35 4.59
CA MET A 4 7.39 9.42 4.78
C MET A 4 7.79 8.41 5.85
N VAL A 5 7.02 8.35 6.93
CA VAL A 5 7.23 7.41 8.04
C VAL A 5 6.05 6.45 8.09
N VAL A 6 6.35 5.16 8.06
CA VAL A 6 5.38 4.07 8.15
C VAL A 6 5.72 3.23 9.38
N THR A 7 4.72 3.00 10.23
CA THR A 7 4.84 2.14 11.40
C THR A 7 3.70 1.11 11.43
N VAL A 8 3.96 -0.06 11.97
CA VAL A 8 2.96 -1.10 12.27
C VAL A 8 2.95 -1.27 13.78
N ASP A 9 1.81 -1.03 14.44
CA ASP A 9 1.67 -1.06 15.90
C ASP A 9 2.73 -0.19 16.62
N GLY A 10 3.07 0.95 16.00
CA GLY A 10 4.10 1.87 16.49
C GLY A 10 5.55 1.45 16.21
N VAL A 11 5.79 0.24 15.66
CA VAL A 11 7.11 -0.23 15.25
C VAL A 11 7.45 0.33 13.87
N LEU A 12 8.61 0.98 13.74
CA LEU A 12 9.07 1.54 12.46
C LEU A 12 9.31 0.44 11.42
N VAL A 13 8.63 0.53 10.28
CA VAL A 13 8.84 -0.36 9.12
C VAL A 13 9.49 0.37 7.96
N ALA A 14 9.21 1.66 7.76
CA ALA A 14 9.85 2.48 6.76
C ALA A 14 9.97 3.94 7.21
N ALA A 15 11.10 4.56 6.93
CA ALA A 15 11.34 6.00 7.01
C ALA A 15 12.15 6.42 5.76
N ALA A 16 11.48 7.02 4.79
CA ALA A 16 12.09 7.41 3.52
C ALA A 16 12.26 8.92 3.43
N ASP A 17 13.47 9.38 3.11
CA ASP A 17 13.72 10.77 2.72
C ASP A 17 13.12 11.01 1.34
N LEU A 18 12.15 11.92 1.26
CA LEU A 18 11.46 12.21 0.02
C LEU A 18 12.23 13.19 -0.86
N ALA A 19 13.26 13.86 -0.33
CA ALA A 19 14.10 14.77 -1.11
C ALA A 19 14.93 14.05 -2.20
N VAL A 20 15.08 12.73 -2.09
CA VAL A 20 15.85 11.90 -3.04
C VAL A 20 14.98 11.03 -3.95
N LEU A 21 13.65 11.23 -3.93
CA LEU A 21 12.68 10.45 -4.68
C LEU A 21 11.77 11.33 -5.53
N ASP A 22 11.27 10.78 -6.63
CA ASP A 22 10.19 11.36 -7.41
C ASP A 22 8.81 10.84 -7.01
N ILE A 23 8.76 9.63 -6.47
CA ILE A 23 7.55 8.99 -5.96
C ILE A 23 7.86 8.10 -4.76
N PHE A 24 6.94 8.07 -3.81
CA PHE A 24 6.90 7.08 -2.75
C PHE A 24 5.46 6.63 -2.51
N ALA A 25 5.23 5.32 -2.48
CA ALA A 25 3.93 4.71 -2.30
C ALA A 25 3.96 3.76 -1.12
N VAL A 26 2.95 3.91 -0.27
CA VAL A 26 2.55 2.92 0.72
C VAL A 26 1.29 2.27 0.19
N HIS A 27 1.29 0.95 0.06
CA HIS A 27 0.15 0.18 -0.38
C HIS A 27 -0.22 -0.84 0.68
N MET A 28 -1.51 -0.94 0.95
CA MET A 28 -2.08 -1.93 1.82
C MET A 28 -3.19 -2.63 1.05
N SER A 29 -3.26 -3.95 1.14
CA SER A 29 -4.30 -4.71 0.45
C SER A 29 -4.68 -5.93 1.24
N GLY A 30 -5.87 -6.45 0.97
CA GLY A 30 -6.31 -7.71 1.53
C GLY A 30 -7.37 -8.34 0.64
N ASP A 31 -7.54 -9.65 0.81
CA ASP A 31 -8.44 -10.47 0.01
C ASP A 31 -9.09 -11.54 0.90
N LEU A 32 -10.38 -11.78 0.70
CA LEU A 32 -11.18 -12.69 1.51
C LEU A 32 -10.83 -14.16 1.28
N ALA A 33 -10.11 -14.51 0.21
CA ALA A 33 -9.71 -15.85 -0.15
C ALA A 33 -8.27 -16.21 0.27
N TRP A 34 -7.51 -15.26 0.81
CA TRP A 34 -6.12 -15.47 1.26
C TRP A 34 -6.05 -15.77 2.75
N ALA A 35 -5.04 -16.53 3.21
CA ALA A 35 -4.92 -16.92 4.63
C ALA A 35 -4.53 -15.74 5.54
N GLU A 36 -3.80 -14.78 4.98
CA GLU A 36 -3.42 -13.52 5.59
C GLU A 36 -4.52 -12.48 5.36
N PRO A 37 -4.92 -11.70 6.38
CA PRO A 37 -5.99 -10.70 6.24
C PRO A 37 -5.56 -9.49 5.40
N GLY A 38 -4.27 -9.23 5.32
CA GLY A 38 -3.75 -8.23 4.40
C GLY A 38 -2.23 -8.20 4.34
N SER A 39 -1.73 -7.29 3.53
CA SER A 39 -0.32 -7.04 3.33
C SER A 39 -0.01 -5.55 3.24
N LEU A 40 1.24 -5.20 3.52
CA LEU A 40 1.77 -3.84 3.46
C LEU A 40 3.02 -3.82 2.57
N ALA A 41 3.01 -2.98 1.55
CA ALA A 41 4.17 -2.70 0.71
C ALA A 41 4.56 -1.22 0.79
N CYS A 42 5.85 -0.95 0.81
CA CYS A 42 6.39 0.41 0.75
C CYS A 42 7.49 0.47 -0.30
N HIS A 43 7.31 1.29 -1.33
CA HIS A 43 8.26 1.40 -2.43
C HIS A 43 8.29 2.81 -3.02
N GLY A 44 9.38 3.15 -3.69
CA GLY A 44 9.56 4.46 -4.29
C GLY A 44 10.73 4.47 -5.26
N GLY A 45 10.93 5.59 -5.94
CA GLY A 45 11.98 5.70 -6.93
C GLY A 45 12.24 7.12 -7.37
N ALA A 46 13.37 7.31 -8.03
CA ALA A 46 13.74 8.52 -8.75
C ALA A 46 13.94 8.19 -10.24
N TYR A 47 13.43 9.04 -11.11
CA TYR A 47 13.37 8.86 -12.56
C TYR A 47 13.86 10.12 -13.29
N PRO A 48 15.13 10.52 -13.08
CA PRO A 48 15.71 11.68 -13.76
C PRO A 48 15.85 11.44 -15.27
N VAL A 49 15.82 12.52 -16.05
CA VAL A 49 15.97 12.46 -17.52
C VAL A 49 17.37 12.02 -17.95
N ASP A 50 18.40 12.50 -17.26
CA ASP A 50 19.81 12.37 -17.67
C ASP A 50 20.62 11.40 -16.78
N ALA A 51 19.95 10.58 -15.97
CA ALA A 51 20.61 9.60 -15.11
C ALA A 51 19.78 8.31 -14.99
N PRO A 52 20.37 7.19 -14.54
CA PRO A 52 19.64 5.94 -14.37
C PRO A 52 18.48 6.08 -13.39
N SER A 53 17.31 5.55 -13.77
CA SER A 53 16.18 5.39 -12.87
C SER A 53 16.52 4.46 -11.71
N THR A 54 15.95 4.74 -10.55
CA THR A 54 16.07 3.92 -9.35
C THR A 54 14.69 3.49 -8.87
N PHE A 55 14.60 2.25 -8.42
CA PHE A 55 13.43 1.71 -7.73
C PHE A 55 13.90 1.01 -6.46
N ARG A 56 13.24 1.32 -5.34
CA ARG A 56 13.63 0.90 -4.00
C ARG A 56 12.40 0.42 -3.24
N ILE A 57 12.57 -0.66 -2.50
CA ILE A 57 11.55 -1.33 -1.70
C ILE A 57 11.98 -1.26 -0.24
N TRP A 58 11.21 -0.54 0.58
CA TRP A 58 11.44 -0.46 2.02
C TRP A 58 10.83 -1.65 2.75
N THR A 59 9.61 -2.00 2.35
CA THR A 59 8.86 -3.11 2.91
C THR A 59 8.34 -3.96 1.77
N PRO A 60 8.93 -5.16 1.53
CA PRO A 60 8.38 -6.11 0.57
C PRO A 60 7.18 -6.81 1.21
N ASP A 61 5.99 -6.58 0.63
CA ASP A 61 4.72 -7.25 0.92
C ASP A 61 4.62 -7.92 2.30
N MET A 62 4.73 -7.11 3.36
CA MET A 62 4.73 -7.56 4.74
C MET A 62 3.32 -8.03 5.10
N THR A 63 3.19 -9.30 5.48
CA THR A 63 1.95 -9.84 6.03
C THR A 63 1.49 -9.04 7.24
N LEU A 64 0.23 -8.62 7.22
CA LEU A 64 -0.46 -8.02 8.35
C LEU A 64 -1.34 -9.09 9.01
N VAL A 65 -1.46 -9.02 10.35
CA VAL A 65 -2.45 -9.82 11.09
C VAL A 65 -3.64 -8.94 11.49
N ALA A 66 -4.76 -9.58 11.82
CA ALA A 66 -5.98 -8.87 12.20
C ALA A 66 -5.73 -8.00 13.45
N GLY A 67 -6.28 -6.79 13.44
CA GLY A 67 -6.13 -5.81 14.51
C GLY A 67 -4.84 -5.00 14.48
N GLN A 68 -3.88 -5.28 13.59
CA GLN A 68 -2.70 -4.43 13.45
C GLN A 68 -3.06 -3.07 12.88
N VAL A 69 -2.41 -2.03 13.42
CA VAL A 69 -2.59 -0.65 13.00
C VAL A 69 -1.37 -0.19 12.23
N VAL A 70 -1.55 0.12 10.96
CA VAL A 70 -0.55 0.79 10.13
C VAL A 70 -0.75 2.29 10.21
N THR A 71 0.29 3.02 10.61
CA THR A 71 0.29 4.48 10.61
C THR A 71 1.23 4.99 9.54
N VAL A 72 0.72 5.83 8.64
CA VAL A 72 1.48 6.55 7.62
C VAL A 72 1.51 8.02 8.00
N ARG A 73 2.70 8.61 8.10
CA ARG A 73 2.91 10.01 8.49
C ARG A 73 3.82 10.71 7.50
N LEU A 74 3.41 11.91 7.09
CA LEU A 74 4.27 12.81 6.33
C LEU A 74 4.90 13.80 7.31
N ALA A 75 6.20 13.68 7.60
CA ALA A 75 6.87 14.42 8.67
C ALA A 75 7.93 15.40 8.14
N GLU A 76 8.19 16.49 8.88
CA GLU A 76 9.26 17.47 8.58
C GLU A 76 10.66 17.05 9.04
N ARG A 77 10.71 16.01 9.86
CA ARG A 77 11.91 15.51 10.53
C ARG A 77 11.89 13.98 10.53
N PRO A 78 13.07 13.34 10.46
CA PRO A 78 13.16 11.89 10.54
C PRO A 78 12.72 11.42 11.94
N PRO A 79 12.25 10.16 12.07
CA PRO A 79 11.98 9.59 13.37
C PRO A 79 13.28 9.44 14.17
N ALA A 80 13.19 9.27 15.49
CA ALA A 80 14.36 9.13 16.36
C ALA A 80 15.26 7.93 15.98
N ALA A 81 14.65 6.87 15.44
CA ALA A 81 15.37 5.70 14.92
C ALA A 81 16.15 5.96 13.61
N GLY A 82 15.96 7.13 13.00
CA GLY A 82 16.63 7.52 11.76
C GLY A 82 15.88 7.14 10.48
N LEU A 83 16.48 7.49 9.34
CA LEU A 83 16.01 7.10 8.03
C LEU A 83 16.40 5.64 7.74
N THR A 84 15.54 4.95 7.02
CA THR A 84 15.79 3.59 6.52
C THR A 84 16.14 3.64 5.04
N GLN A 85 17.02 2.75 4.58
CA GLN A 85 17.28 2.58 3.15
C GLN A 85 16.43 1.46 2.55
N GLY A 86 15.76 1.76 1.45
CA GLY A 86 15.11 0.75 0.63
C GLY A 86 16.11 -0.11 -0.14
N ARG A 87 15.71 -1.34 -0.45
CA ARG A 87 16.49 -2.33 -1.20
C ARG A 87 16.00 -2.44 -2.65
N THR A 88 16.89 -2.79 -3.55
CA THR A 88 16.54 -3.14 -4.94
C THR A 88 15.94 -4.55 -4.99
N ILE A 89 15.29 -4.88 -6.11
CA ILE A 89 14.80 -6.25 -6.37
C ILE A 89 15.95 -7.26 -6.29
N ALA A 90 17.10 -6.97 -6.91
CA ALA A 90 18.26 -7.87 -6.89
C ALA A 90 18.84 -8.09 -5.47
N GLU A 91 18.72 -7.10 -4.58
CA GLU A 91 19.13 -7.25 -3.17
C GLU A 91 18.13 -8.08 -2.35
N LEU A 92 16.84 -8.03 -2.70
CA LEU A 92 15.79 -8.80 -2.02
C LEU A 92 15.69 -10.24 -2.53
N TYR A 93 15.87 -10.43 -3.83
CA TYR A 93 15.65 -11.69 -4.54
C TYR A 93 16.83 -11.98 -5.49
N PRO A 94 18.03 -12.28 -4.94
CA PRO A 94 19.25 -12.42 -5.75
C PRO A 94 19.21 -13.63 -6.70
N GLU A 95 18.42 -14.64 -6.36
CA GLU A 95 18.29 -15.89 -7.12
C GLU A 95 17.09 -15.90 -8.06
N GLU A 96 16.24 -14.86 -8.03
CA GLU A 96 15.02 -14.83 -8.83
C GLU A 96 15.36 -14.35 -10.26
N PRO A 97 15.09 -15.18 -11.29
CA PRO A 97 15.32 -14.76 -12.66
C PRO A 97 14.39 -13.60 -13.02
N PRO A 98 14.80 -12.72 -13.95
CA PRO A 98 13.91 -11.67 -14.45
C PRO A 98 12.59 -12.27 -14.95
N CYS A 99 11.47 -11.67 -14.54
CA CYS A 99 10.17 -12.07 -15.06
C CYS A 99 10.11 -11.77 -16.56
N GLU A 100 9.89 -12.81 -17.38
CA GLU A 100 9.75 -12.67 -18.83
C GLU A 100 8.34 -12.23 -19.26
N ARG A 101 7.35 -12.36 -18.37
CA ARG A 101 5.96 -11.94 -18.61
C ARG A 101 5.83 -10.43 -18.41
N THR A 102 5.60 -9.72 -19.50
CA THR A 102 5.32 -8.28 -19.49
C THR A 102 3.83 -7.96 -19.59
N ASP A 103 3.03 -8.90 -20.11
CA ASP A 103 1.56 -8.81 -20.13
C ASP A 103 0.97 -9.49 -18.90
N PHE A 104 0.46 -8.70 -17.97
CA PHE A 104 -0.16 -9.16 -16.73
C PHE A 104 -1.66 -9.43 -16.88
N THR A 105 -2.19 -9.52 -18.10
CA THR A 105 -3.56 -9.95 -18.36
C THR A 105 -3.75 -11.40 -17.90
N PRO A 106 -4.72 -11.69 -17.01
CA PRO A 106 -4.98 -13.06 -16.57
C PRO A 106 -5.46 -13.94 -17.72
N THR A 107 -4.93 -15.15 -17.81
CA THR A 107 -5.47 -16.20 -18.70
C THR A 107 -6.82 -16.70 -18.18
N ALA A 108 -7.60 -17.38 -19.04
CA ALA A 108 -8.86 -17.99 -18.62
C ALA A 108 -8.67 -19.02 -17.50
N ALA A 109 -7.54 -19.75 -17.50
CA ALA A 109 -7.21 -20.70 -16.45
C ALA A 109 -6.91 -20.00 -15.12
N GLU A 110 -6.10 -18.93 -15.13
CA GLU A 110 -5.80 -18.12 -13.93
C GLU A 110 -7.08 -17.47 -13.37
N ALA A 111 -7.95 -16.98 -14.25
CA ALA A 111 -9.23 -16.41 -13.84
C ALA A 111 -10.16 -17.46 -13.22
N GLN A 112 -10.21 -18.68 -13.77
CA GLN A 112 -10.99 -19.77 -13.19
C GLN A 112 -10.41 -20.23 -11.85
N GLU A 113 -9.09 -20.37 -11.75
CA GLU A 113 -8.41 -20.70 -10.51
C GLU A 113 -8.76 -19.68 -9.42
N ALA A 114 -8.73 -18.38 -9.75
CA ALA A 114 -9.13 -17.33 -8.82
C ALA A 114 -10.59 -17.43 -8.37
N ARG A 115 -11.52 -17.82 -9.27
CA ARG A 115 -12.94 -18.05 -8.93
C ARG A 115 -13.15 -19.26 -8.03
N ASP A 116 -12.33 -20.28 -8.17
CA ASP A 116 -12.45 -21.53 -7.41
C ASP A 116 -11.87 -21.41 -5.99
N ARG A 117 -11.20 -20.30 -5.66
CA ARG A 117 -10.65 -20.09 -4.32
C ARG A 117 -11.77 -19.93 -3.30
N PRO A 118 -11.74 -20.69 -2.18
CA PRO A 118 -12.76 -20.57 -1.16
C PRO A 118 -12.63 -19.23 -0.45
N ARG A 119 -13.78 -18.62 -0.15
CA ARG A 119 -13.86 -17.46 0.74
C ARG A 119 -13.53 -17.90 2.16
N LEU A 120 -12.43 -17.39 2.70
CA LEU A 120 -11.93 -17.70 4.05
C LEU A 120 -12.46 -16.74 5.12
N ARG A 121 -12.96 -15.57 4.73
CA ARG A 121 -13.52 -14.54 5.64
C ARG A 121 -14.86 -13.99 5.18
N GLN A 122 -15.69 -13.60 6.15
CA GLN A 122 -16.99 -12.99 5.86
C GLN A 122 -16.87 -11.55 5.35
N GLY A 123 -15.79 -10.86 5.69
CA GLY A 123 -15.55 -9.50 5.25
C GLY A 123 -14.21 -8.99 5.77
N PHE A 124 -13.98 -7.72 5.57
CA PHE A 124 -12.94 -6.96 6.25
C PHE A 124 -13.57 -5.68 6.77
N SER A 125 -13.18 -5.29 7.97
CA SER A 125 -13.43 -3.96 8.49
C SER A 125 -12.17 -3.12 8.40
N TRP A 126 -12.34 -1.83 8.19
CA TRP A 126 -11.25 -0.88 8.20
C TRP A 126 -11.64 0.37 8.99
N SER A 127 -10.66 0.94 9.66
CA SER A 127 -10.75 2.25 10.28
C SER A 127 -9.63 3.12 9.75
N LEU A 128 -9.92 4.41 9.64
CA LEU A 128 -9.01 5.41 9.14
C LEU A 128 -9.16 6.67 9.97
N THR A 129 -8.13 7.01 10.74
CA THR A 129 -8.12 8.24 11.52
C THR A 129 -7.32 9.28 10.75
N THR A 130 -7.96 10.39 10.39
CA THR A 130 -7.27 11.55 9.81
C THR A 130 -6.59 12.38 10.90
N HIS A 131 -5.73 13.32 10.51
CA HIS A 131 -5.01 14.16 11.47
C HIS A 131 -5.92 15.06 12.32
N ASP A 132 -7.09 15.44 11.80
CA ASP A 132 -8.12 16.21 12.52
C ASP A 132 -8.87 15.36 13.55
N GLY A 133 -8.54 14.08 13.66
CA GLY A 133 -9.21 13.13 14.54
C GLY A 133 -10.55 12.62 13.99
N GLU A 134 -10.88 12.91 12.73
CA GLU A 134 -12.01 12.28 12.06
C GLU A 134 -11.72 10.80 11.86
N GLU A 135 -12.60 9.96 12.38
CA GLU A 135 -12.52 8.52 12.22
C GLU A 135 -13.51 8.08 11.14
N LEU A 136 -12.98 7.60 10.03
CA LEU A 136 -13.74 6.96 8.97
C LEU A 136 -13.64 5.45 9.19
N THR A 137 -14.78 4.79 9.34
CA THR A 137 -14.83 3.34 9.40
C THR A 137 -15.63 2.81 8.23
N GLY A 138 -15.31 1.61 7.79
CA GLY A 138 -16.14 0.92 6.82
C GLY A 138 -15.90 -0.57 6.82
N CYS A 139 -16.76 -1.24 6.09
CA CYS A 139 -16.66 -2.64 5.77
C CYS A 139 -16.85 -2.81 4.27
N ASN A 140 -16.42 -3.95 3.76
CA ASN A 140 -16.68 -4.32 2.38
C ASN A 140 -18.16 -4.61 2.15
N GLY A 141 -18.64 -4.35 0.93
CA GLY A 141 -19.96 -4.80 0.52
C GLY A 141 -20.04 -6.33 0.44
N PRO A 142 -21.25 -6.91 0.42
CA PRO A 142 -21.42 -8.36 0.31
C PRO A 142 -20.82 -8.95 -0.98
N GLU A 143 -20.71 -8.13 -2.02
CA GLU A 143 -20.16 -8.47 -3.34
C GLU A 143 -18.67 -8.14 -3.49
N ASP A 144 -18.01 -7.57 -2.48
CA ASP A 144 -16.60 -7.20 -2.53
C ASP A 144 -15.74 -8.29 -1.88
N ASP A 145 -14.67 -8.70 -2.56
CA ASP A 145 -13.76 -9.77 -2.14
C ASP A 145 -12.37 -9.25 -1.73
N SER A 146 -12.07 -7.98 -2.00
CA SER A 146 -10.76 -7.39 -1.75
C SER A 146 -10.83 -5.90 -1.42
N PHE A 147 -9.77 -5.37 -0.80
CA PHE A 147 -9.53 -3.94 -0.66
C PHE A 147 -8.12 -3.53 -1.06
N GLY A 148 -7.99 -2.23 -1.32
CA GLY A 148 -6.72 -1.54 -1.35
C GLY A 148 -6.80 -0.19 -0.65
N PHE A 149 -5.79 0.12 0.15
CA PHE A 149 -5.50 1.46 0.64
C PHE A 149 -4.12 1.88 0.16
N SER A 150 -4.01 3.13 -0.29
CA SER A 150 -2.76 3.67 -0.80
C SER A 150 -2.52 5.09 -0.31
N VAL A 151 -1.27 5.37 0.05
CA VAL A 151 -0.76 6.73 0.27
C VAL A 151 0.37 6.94 -0.72
N VAL A 152 0.18 7.86 -1.66
CA VAL A 152 1.15 8.15 -2.72
C VAL A 152 1.61 9.60 -2.60
N TRP A 153 2.91 9.78 -2.39
CA TRP A 153 3.59 11.06 -2.46
C TRP A 153 4.34 11.17 -3.79
N THR A 154 4.36 12.37 -4.36
CA THR A 154 5.08 12.68 -5.60
C THR A 154 5.83 14.00 -5.48
N SER A 155 6.98 14.12 -6.17
CA SER A 155 7.86 15.29 -6.07
C SER A 155 7.25 16.58 -6.63
N ASP A 156 6.23 16.49 -7.49
CA ASP A 156 5.47 17.63 -7.99
C ASP A 156 4.54 18.27 -6.93
N ARG A 157 4.23 17.54 -5.85
CA ARG A 157 3.40 18.01 -4.74
C ARG A 157 4.06 17.70 -3.40
N PRO A 158 5.24 18.28 -3.11
CA PRO A 158 6.10 17.83 -2.02
C PRO A 158 5.49 18.04 -0.62
N ALA A 159 4.50 18.92 -0.50
CA ALA A 159 3.83 19.25 0.76
C ALA A 159 2.65 18.32 1.12
N GLN A 160 2.29 17.37 0.24
CA GLN A 160 1.16 16.49 0.47
C GLN A 160 1.33 15.12 -0.19
N ALA A 161 0.72 14.10 0.40
CA ALA A 161 0.50 12.81 -0.23
C ALA A 161 -0.99 12.62 -0.49
N ARG A 162 -1.34 11.81 -1.49
CA ARG A 162 -2.74 11.44 -1.77
C ARG A 162 -3.06 10.12 -1.09
N ALA A 163 -4.13 10.11 -0.31
CA ALA A 163 -4.67 8.89 0.30
C ALA A 163 -5.90 8.42 -0.49
N ARG A 164 -5.98 7.11 -0.76
CA ARG A 164 -7.16 6.49 -1.39
C ARG A 164 -7.44 5.14 -0.77
N GLY A 165 -8.72 4.84 -0.58
CA GLY A 165 -9.23 3.53 -0.22
C GLY A 165 -10.26 3.06 -1.25
N TYR A 166 -10.23 1.77 -1.58
CA TYR A 166 -11.22 1.13 -2.46
C TYR A 166 -11.45 -0.32 -2.06
N SER A 167 -12.63 -0.84 -2.40
CA SER A 167 -12.93 -2.27 -2.43
C SER A 167 -13.21 -2.73 -3.84
N SER A 168 -13.01 -4.02 -4.11
CA SER A 168 -13.27 -4.61 -5.42
C SER A 168 -13.66 -6.08 -5.30
N ASN A 169 -14.01 -6.69 -6.43
CA ASN A 169 -14.19 -8.12 -6.57
C ASN A 169 -13.51 -8.63 -7.83
N LEU A 170 -13.40 -9.95 -7.94
CA LEU A 170 -12.68 -10.59 -9.03
C LEU A 170 -13.26 -10.21 -10.40
N GLU A 171 -14.58 -10.14 -10.56
CA GLU A 171 -15.20 -9.82 -11.85
C GLU A 171 -14.90 -8.37 -12.29
N ARG A 172 -14.84 -7.42 -11.35
CA ARG A 172 -14.40 -6.04 -11.66
C ARG A 172 -12.93 -6.01 -12.06
N VAL A 173 -12.06 -6.77 -11.38
CA VAL A 173 -10.64 -6.87 -11.76
C VAL A 173 -10.49 -7.45 -13.17
N LEU A 174 -11.18 -8.55 -13.47
CA LEU A 174 -11.12 -9.21 -14.78
C LEU A 174 -11.68 -8.35 -15.92
N SER A 175 -12.70 -7.53 -15.64
CA SER A 175 -13.28 -6.60 -16.61
C SER A 175 -12.61 -5.21 -16.63
N GLN A 176 -11.55 -5.01 -15.83
CA GLN A 176 -10.88 -3.72 -15.64
C GLN A 176 -11.84 -2.59 -15.22
N ALA A 177 -12.93 -2.95 -14.54
CA ALA A 177 -13.88 -2.00 -14.02
C ALA A 177 -13.34 -1.35 -12.73
N PRO A 178 -13.70 -0.09 -12.46
CA PRO A 178 -13.30 0.56 -11.21
C PRO A 178 -13.93 -0.14 -10.00
N GLY A 179 -13.16 -0.21 -8.91
CA GLY A 179 -13.66 -0.64 -7.61
C GLY A 179 -14.60 0.39 -6.97
N THR A 180 -15.23 0.00 -5.86
CA THR A 180 -16.02 0.90 -5.02
C THR A 180 -15.08 1.79 -4.24
N ARG A 181 -15.26 3.11 -4.33
CA ARG A 181 -14.47 4.07 -3.57
C ARG A 181 -14.89 4.06 -2.10
N LEU A 182 -13.92 3.88 -1.21
CA LEU A 182 -14.11 3.90 0.24
C LEU A 182 -13.66 5.24 0.83
N HIS A 183 -12.54 5.77 0.35
CA HIS A 183 -11.96 7.03 0.82
C HIS A 183 -11.17 7.72 -0.29
N GLU A 184 -11.19 9.05 -0.28
CA GLU A 184 -10.27 9.88 -1.06
C GLU A 184 -9.93 11.13 -0.26
N GLY A 185 -8.64 11.37 -0.07
CA GLY A 185 -8.15 12.47 0.73
C GLY A 185 -6.70 12.82 0.44
N THR A 186 -6.18 13.77 1.21
CA THR A 186 -4.79 14.19 1.19
C THR A 186 -4.21 14.14 2.59
N LEU A 187 -2.92 13.82 2.66
CA LEU A 187 -2.12 13.82 3.88
C LEU A 187 -1.09 14.95 3.76
N ALA A 188 -1.25 16.04 4.49
CA ALA A 188 -0.30 17.15 4.50
C ALA A 188 0.91 16.87 5.39
N VAL A 189 1.95 17.70 5.27
CA VAL A 189 3.10 17.64 6.16
C VAL A 189 2.68 17.94 7.60
N GLY A 190 3.10 17.09 8.53
CA GLY A 190 2.70 17.12 9.94
C GLY A 190 1.56 16.16 10.26
N GLU A 191 0.85 15.68 9.25
CA GLU A 191 -0.32 14.83 9.40
C GLU A 191 0.04 13.34 9.42
N SER A 192 -0.86 12.55 10.00
CA SER A 192 -0.83 11.09 9.90
C SER A 192 -2.19 10.53 9.56
N LEU A 193 -2.16 9.35 8.97
CA LEU A 193 -3.31 8.53 8.67
C LEU A 193 -3.06 7.13 9.23
N THR A 194 -4.04 6.59 9.93
CA THR A 194 -3.99 5.20 10.41
C THR A 194 -4.88 4.32 9.56
N PHE A 195 -4.55 3.05 9.48
CA PHE A 195 -5.39 2.01 8.90
C PHE A 195 -5.31 0.78 9.80
N SER A 196 -6.42 0.09 10.00
CA SER A 196 -6.41 -1.26 10.56
C SER A 196 -7.24 -2.19 9.69
N CYS A 197 -6.83 -3.46 9.60
CA CYS A 197 -7.65 -4.52 9.03
C CYS A 197 -8.26 -5.31 10.20
N GLY A 198 -9.59 -5.30 10.33
CA GLY A 198 -10.31 -6.03 11.37
C GLY A 198 -11.02 -7.28 10.83
N ASP A 199 -11.10 -8.27 11.74
CA ASP A 199 -11.49 -9.69 11.63
C ASP A 199 -12.31 -10.17 10.42
#